data_AF-A0A671LCC5-F1
#
_entry.id   AF-A0A671LCC5-F1
#
_cell.length_a   1.000
_cell.length_b   1.000
_cell.length_c   1.000
_cell.angle_alpha   90.00
_cell.angle_beta   90.00
_cell.angle_gamma   90.00
#
_symmetry.space_group_name_H-M   'P 1'
#
loop_
_entity.id
_entity.type
_entity.pdbx_description
1 polymer ?
#
loop_
_entity_poly.entity_id
_entity_poly.type
_entity_poly.pdbx_seq_one_letter_code
_entity_poly.pdbx_strand_id
1 'polypeptide(L)'
;VQTAVNPDSNLFQKAEADIEYVEKRLKFDFMANVREAGTFEGNPVQLLENLSAIKARHAALCTQVEEITAEQKRSMDSIRAHLDTTVQLVQQLQNTADVQVPPLTKEEQEARDFFCSSIATLNVEVRHFNMCDEVSEGTFETVPRSVRGNLKLNDLNTLYKQLSEYFSDKDRGPISTQRMKLNMKVSDSALKTLQHLKIIELDKKGLVSFHY
;
A
#
# COMPACT_ATOMS: atom_id res chain seq x y z
N VAL A 1 -49.29 -11.04 -50.31
CA VAL A 1 -48.49 -10.28 -49.31
C VAL A 1 -47.37 -11.18 -48.83
N GLN A 2 -46.24 -11.32 -49.55
CA GLN A 2 -45.08 -12.05 -48.99
C GLN A 2 -43.78 -11.88 -49.80
N THR A 3 -43.27 -10.66 -49.99
CA THR A 3 -41.99 -10.47 -50.70
C THR A 3 -41.23 -9.20 -50.29
N ALA A 4 -41.39 -8.75 -49.04
CA ALA A 4 -40.67 -7.57 -48.53
C ALA A 4 -40.01 -7.79 -47.15
N VAL A 5 -40.05 -9.01 -46.58
CA VAL A 5 -39.43 -9.35 -45.27
C VAL A 5 -38.03 -9.97 -45.44
N ASN A 6 -37.60 -10.22 -46.67
CA ASN A 6 -36.54 -11.19 -46.94
C ASN A 6 -35.09 -10.67 -46.98
N PRO A 7 -34.75 -9.40 -47.28
CA PRO A 7 -33.34 -8.98 -47.34
C PRO A 7 -32.75 -8.80 -45.94
N ASP A 8 -33.47 -8.15 -45.03
CA ASP A 8 -33.01 -7.94 -43.65
C ASP A 8 -32.93 -9.27 -42.91
N SER A 9 -33.95 -10.13 -43.04
CA SER A 9 -33.94 -11.47 -42.43
C SER A 9 -32.79 -12.35 -42.92
N ASN A 10 -32.38 -12.23 -44.19
CA ASN A 10 -31.23 -12.96 -44.74
C ASN A 10 -29.90 -12.42 -44.20
N LEU A 11 -29.78 -11.09 -44.06
CA LEU A 11 -28.61 -10.47 -43.44
C LEU A 11 -28.45 -10.88 -41.96
N PHE A 12 -29.56 -10.99 -41.22
CA PHE A 12 -29.55 -11.49 -39.84
C PHE A 12 -29.12 -12.97 -39.78
N GLN A 13 -29.69 -13.83 -40.63
CA GLN A 13 -29.29 -15.24 -40.69
C GLN A 13 -27.82 -15.42 -41.06
N LYS A 14 -27.31 -14.58 -41.97
CA LYS A 14 -25.90 -14.58 -42.34
C LYS A 14 -25.02 -14.11 -41.18
N ALA A 15 -25.38 -13.02 -40.51
CA ALA A 15 -24.64 -12.54 -39.35
C ALA A 15 -24.62 -13.57 -38.20
N GLU A 16 -25.73 -14.28 -37.99
CA GLU A 16 -25.83 -15.36 -37.01
C GLU A 16 -24.92 -16.55 -37.38
N ALA A 17 -24.92 -16.97 -38.64
CA ALA A 17 -24.03 -18.02 -39.14
C ALA A 17 -22.55 -17.62 -39.07
N ASP A 18 -22.21 -16.36 -39.37
CA ASP A 18 -20.85 -15.83 -39.27
C ASP A 18 -20.36 -15.81 -37.82
N ILE A 19 -21.22 -15.41 -36.86
CA ILE A 19 -20.92 -15.45 -35.42
C ILE A 19 -20.72 -16.89 -34.95
N GLU A 20 -21.59 -17.81 -35.35
CA GLU A 20 -21.48 -19.23 -34.99
C GLU A 20 -20.18 -19.84 -35.54
N TYR A 21 -19.79 -19.47 -36.76
CA TYR A 21 -18.52 -19.90 -37.35
C TYR A 21 -17.32 -19.38 -36.55
N VAL A 22 -17.31 -18.09 -36.20
CA VAL A 22 -16.25 -17.48 -35.38
C VAL A 22 -16.17 -18.15 -34.02
N GLU A 23 -17.30 -18.40 -33.35
CA GLU A 23 -17.34 -19.09 -32.06
C GLU A 23 -16.76 -20.50 -32.15
N LYS A 24 -17.17 -21.29 -33.15
CA LYS A 24 -16.64 -22.65 -33.36
C LYS A 24 -15.15 -22.63 -33.65
N ARG A 25 -14.68 -21.68 -34.46
CA ARG A 25 -13.26 -21.53 -34.79
C ARG A 25 -12.43 -21.19 -33.55
N LEU A 26 -12.89 -20.22 -32.75
CA LEU A 26 -12.24 -19.83 -31.50
C LEU A 26 -12.18 -20.98 -30.48
N LYS A 27 -13.27 -21.75 -30.34
CA LYS A 27 -13.29 -22.94 -29.47
C LYS A 27 -12.26 -23.99 -29.92
N PHE A 28 -12.18 -24.25 -31.23
CA PHE A 28 -11.20 -25.17 -31.78
C PHE A 28 -9.77 -24.71 -31.50
N ASP A 29 -9.47 -23.44 -31.82
CA ASP A 29 -8.13 -22.86 -31.60
C ASP A 29 -7.75 -22.88 -30.11
N PHE A 30 -8.69 -22.57 -29.20
CA PHE A 30 -8.46 -22.66 -27.76
C PHE A 30 -8.12 -24.09 -27.30
N MET A 31 -8.88 -25.08 -27.75
CA MET A 31 -8.64 -26.49 -27.38
C MET A 31 -7.35 -27.05 -27.99
N ALA A 32 -6.99 -26.63 -29.20
CA ALA A 32 -5.74 -27.02 -29.85
C ALA A 32 -4.54 -26.43 -29.10
N ASN A 33 -4.60 -25.14 -28.76
CA ASN A 33 -3.53 -24.44 -28.04
C ASN A 33 -3.32 -24.97 -26.62
N VAL A 34 -4.39 -25.34 -25.89
CA VAL A 34 -4.29 -25.98 -24.55
C VAL A 34 -3.59 -27.34 -24.61
N ARG A 35 -3.65 -28.02 -25.76
CA ARG A 35 -2.99 -29.32 -25.96
C ARG A 35 -1.50 -29.18 -26.28
N GLU A 36 -1.07 -28.03 -26.80
CA GLU A 36 0.34 -27.73 -27.15
C GLU A 36 1.08 -26.94 -26.07
N ALA A 37 0.42 -26.01 -25.38
CA ALA A 37 0.97 -25.24 -24.28
C ALA A 37 0.74 -26.01 -22.96
N GLY A 38 1.70 -26.86 -22.57
CA GLY A 38 1.67 -27.56 -21.29
C GLY A 38 1.33 -26.61 -20.13
N THR A 39 0.35 -27.01 -19.32
CA THR A 39 -0.11 -26.35 -18.07
C THR A 39 -0.13 -24.83 -18.14
N PHE A 40 -1.22 -24.27 -18.67
CA PHE A 40 -1.58 -22.87 -18.44
C PHE A 40 -1.54 -22.59 -16.92
N GLU A 41 -0.74 -21.61 -16.51
CA GLU A 41 -0.56 -21.26 -15.10
C GLU A 41 -1.85 -20.58 -14.56
N GLY A 42 -2.83 -21.42 -14.19
CA GLY A 42 -4.08 -21.02 -13.51
C GLY A 42 -5.19 -20.47 -14.42
N ASN A 43 -6.43 -20.83 -14.11
CA ASN A 43 -7.62 -20.19 -14.68
C ASN A 43 -7.67 -18.71 -14.21
N PRO A 44 -7.86 -17.71 -15.10
CA PRO A 44 -7.93 -16.30 -14.71
C PRO A 44 -8.99 -16.00 -13.63
N VAL A 45 -10.10 -16.73 -13.61
CA VAL A 45 -11.11 -16.61 -12.54
C VAL A 45 -10.52 -17.02 -11.19
N GLN A 46 -9.83 -18.15 -11.16
CA GLN A 46 -9.19 -18.66 -9.93
C GLN A 46 -8.05 -17.75 -9.46
N LEU A 47 -7.29 -17.15 -10.39
CA LEU A 47 -6.25 -16.17 -10.07
C LEU A 47 -6.84 -14.92 -9.40
N LEU A 48 -7.97 -14.41 -9.91
CA LEU A 48 -8.66 -13.26 -9.32
C LEU A 48 -9.21 -13.58 -7.91
N GLU A 49 -9.77 -14.78 -7.73
CA GLU A 49 -10.22 -15.25 -6.41
C GLU A 49 -9.04 -15.33 -5.43
N ASN A 50 -7.93 -15.96 -5.83
CA ASN A 50 -6.72 -16.05 -5.03
C ASN A 50 -6.18 -14.66 -4.66
N LEU A 51 -6.12 -13.74 -5.61
CA LEU A 51 -5.67 -12.36 -5.39
C LEU A 51 -6.56 -11.65 -4.35
N SER A 52 -7.88 -11.78 -4.48
CA SER A 52 -8.81 -11.19 -3.53
C SER A 52 -8.65 -11.76 -2.11
N ALA A 53 -8.44 -13.08 -1.99
CA ALA A 53 -8.18 -13.75 -0.72
C ALA A 53 -6.84 -13.28 -0.09
N ILE A 54 -5.79 -13.12 -0.90
CA ILE A 54 -4.50 -12.59 -0.44
C ILE A 54 -4.66 -11.14 0.05
N LYS A 55 -5.36 -10.30 -0.71
CA LYS A 55 -5.62 -8.91 -0.31
C LYS A 55 -6.37 -8.82 1.02
N ALA A 56 -7.39 -9.68 1.21
CA ALA A 56 -8.14 -9.74 2.47
C ALA A 56 -7.26 -10.18 3.66
N ARG A 57 -6.42 -11.22 3.47
CA ARG A 57 -5.49 -11.68 4.52
C ARG A 57 -4.46 -10.61 4.88
N HIS A 58 -3.93 -9.91 3.88
CA HIS A 58 -3.00 -8.82 4.09
C HIS A 58 -3.64 -7.69 4.92
N ALA A 59 -4.85 -7.25 4.54
CA ALA A 59 -5.57 -6.22 5.27
C ALA A 59 -5.81 -6.63 6.74
N ALA A 60 -6.23 -7.88 6.98
CA ALA A 60 -6.43 -8.39 8.33
C ALA A 60 -5.11 -8.46 9.15
N LEU A 61 -3.99 -8.77 8.51
CA LEU A 61 -2.68 -8.78 9.16
C LEU A 61 -2.22 -7.36 9.51
N CYS A 62 -2.41 -6.39 8.62
CA CYS A 62 -2.11 -4.98 8.91
C CYS A 62 -2.88 -4.49 10.15
N THR A 63 -4.19 -4.74 10.22
CA THR A 63 -5.00 -4.38 11.38
C THR A 63 -4.49 -5.04 12.67
N GLN A 64 -4.15 -6.34 12.64
CA GLN A 64 -3.61 -7.02 13.81
C GLN A 64 -2.27 -6.42 14.26
N VAL A 65 -1.38 -6.08 13.33
CA VAL A 65 -0.10 -5.44 13.64
C VAL A 65 -0.31 -4.06 14.27
N GLU A 66 -1.24 -3.27 13.74
CA GLU A 66 -1.60 -1.96 14.30
C GLU A 66 -2.13 -2.08 15.74
N GLU A 67 -3.02 -3.04 15.99
CA GLU A 67 -3.57 -3.31 17.33
C GLU A 67 -2.47 -3.74 18.31
N ILE A 68 -1.61 -4.68 17.92
CA ILE A 68 -0.48 -5.14 18.74
C ILE A 68 0.45 -3.97 19.07
N THR A 69 0.77 -3.14 18.08
CA THR A 69 1.65 -1.98 18.27
C THR A 69 1.02 -0.98 19.24
N ALA A 70 -0.28 -0.73 19.12
CA ALA A 70 -1.01 0.15 20.03
C ALA A 70 -1.04 -0.40 21.47
N GLU A 71 -1.22 -1.71 21.63
CA GLU A 71 -1.21 -2.37 22.95
C GLU A 71 0.19 -2.37 23.57
N GLN A 72 1.23 -2.68 22.79
CA GLN A 72 2.62 -2.62 23.25
C GLN A 72 2.99 -1.22 23.73
N LYS A 73 2.61 -0.18 22.98
CA LYS A 73 2.81 1.22 23.38
C LYS A 73 2.08 1.53 24.70
N ARG A 74 0.79 1.18 24.80
CA ARG A 74 0.00 1.40 26.03
C ARG A 74 0.59 0.67 27.23
N SER A 75 1.03 -0.57 27.05
CA SER A 75 1.68 -1.36 28.10
C SER A 75 3.00 -0.73 28.55
N MET A 76 3.87 -0.34 27.62
CA MET A 76 5.13 0.34 27.91
C MET A 76 4.93 1.68 28.63
N ASP A 77 3.96 2.48 28.20
CA ASP A 77 3.64 3.75 28.84
C ASP A 77 3.11 3.53 30.27
N SER A 78 2.29 2.48 30.48
CA SER A 78 1.81 2.09 31.81
C SER A 78 2.94 1.63 32.74
N ILE A 79 3.88 0.82 32.23
CA ILE A 79 5.05 0.36 33.00
C ILE A 79 5.90 1.57 33.42
N ARG A 80 6.14 2.52 32.49
CA ARG A 80 6.89 3.74 32.78
C ARG A 80 6.21 4.57 33.88
N ALA A 81 4.91 4.82 33.74
CA ALA A 81 4.15 5.58 34.73
C ALA A 81 4.17 4.94 36.12
N HIS A 82 4.04 3.60 36.19
CA HIS A 82 4.10 2.88 37.46
C HIS A 82 5.51 2.92 38.05
N LEU A 83 6.56 2.78 37.23
CA LEU A 83 7.94 2.86 37.70
C LEU A 83 8.26 4.26 38.25
N ASP A 84 7.84 5.32 37.55
CA ASP A 84 8.00 6.70 37.99
C ASP A 84 7.33 6.94 39.35
N THR A 85 6.10 6.41 39.52
CA THR A 85 5.36 6.48 40.79
C THR A 85 6.11 5.74 41.90
N THR A 86 6.59 4.53 41.64
CA THR A 86 7.37 3.76 42.61
C THR A 86 8.65 4.48 43.02
N VAL A 87 9.39 5.06 42.06
CA VAL A 87 10.62 5.83 42.35
C VAL A 87 10.30 7.04 43.23
N GLN A 88 9.22 7.78 42.94
CA GLN A 88 8.79 8.90 43.77
C GLN A 88 8.44 8.47 45.21
N LEU A 89 7.72 7.37 45.37
CA LEU A 89 7.37 6.82 46.68
C LEU A 89 8.62 6.38 47.47
N VAL A 90 9.55 5.68 46.82
CA VAL A 90 10.82 5.26 47.43
C VAL A 90 11.62 6.48 47.89
N GLN A 91 11.71 7.52 47.07
CA GLN A 91 12.40 8.76 47.43
C GLN A 91 11.73 9.45 48.64
N GLN A 92 10.40 9.50 48.70
CA GLN A 92 9.68 10.06 49.85
C GLN A 92 9.95 9.29 51.15
N LEU A 93 9.97 7.96 51.08
CA LEU A 93 10.27 7.10 52.23
C LEU A 93 11.72 7.28 52.70
N GLN A 94 12.68 7.34 51.78
CA GLN A 94 14.08 7.61 52.09
C GLN A 94 14.26 8.95 52.79
N ASN A 95 13.62 10.00 52.27
CA ASN A 95 13.65 11.33 52.88
C ASN A 95 13.02 11.36 54.27
N THR A 96 11.93 10.60 54.48
CA THR A 96 11.24 10.53 55.78
C THR A 96 12.05 9.75 56.81
N ALA A 97 12.77 8.71 56.38
CA ALA A 97 13.61 7.87 57.23
C ALA A 97 15.04 8.41 57.42
N ASP A 98 15.40 9.52 56.77
CA ASP A 98 16.76 10.10 56.73
C ASP A 98 17.83 9.08 56.27
N VAL A 99 17.46 8.22 55.32
CA VAL A 99 18.35 7.19 54.75
C VAL A 99 18.94 7.70 53.44
N GLN A 100 20.25 7.95 53.44
CA GLN A 100 20.99 8.33 52.23
C GLN A 100 21.44 7.08 51.47
N VAL A 101 20.96 6.92 50.23
CA VAL A 101 21.44 5.88 49.32
C VAL A 101 22.70 6.39 48.60
N PRO A 102 23.81 5.65 48.64
CA PRO A 102 25.01 6.02 47.91
C PRO A 102 24.74 6.02 46.39
N PRO A 103 25.44 6.88 45.64
CA PRO A 103 25.33 6.89 44.18
C PRO A 103 25.78 5.54 43.61
N LEU A 104 25.19 5.18 42.45
CA LEU A 104 25.56 3.99 41.69
C LEU A 104 27.07 3.95 41.45
N THR A 105 27.65 2.75 41.58
CA THR A 105 29.04 2.52 41.21
C THR A 105 29.23 2.67 39.70
N LYS A 106 30.48 2.78 39.26
CA LYS A 106 30.79 2.92 37.83
C LYS A 106 30.29 1.71 37.04
N GLU A 107 30.44 0.51 37.60
CA GLU A 107 30.00 -0.74 37.01
C GLU A 107 28.47 -0.82 36.90
N GLU A 108 27.73 -0.36 37.91
CA GLU A 108 26.27 -0.32 37.89
C GLU A 108 25.74 0.73 36.89
N GLN A 109 26.42 1.87 36.80
CA GLN A 109 26.10 2.93 35.86
C GLN A 109 26.30 2.46 34.41
N GLU A 110 27.41 1.77 34.12
CA GLU A 110 27.68 1.16 32.80
C GLU A 110 26.64 0.07 32.46
N ALA A 111 26.28 -0.78 33.42
CA ALA A 111 25.25 -1.81 33.23
C ALA A 111 23.87 -1.21 32.93
N ARG A 112 23.50 -0.13 33.63
CA ARG A 112 22.26 0.62 33.38
C ARG A 112 22.23 1.21 31.97
N ASP A 113 23.30 1.88 31.57
CA ASP A 113 23.35 2.54 30.27
C ASP A 113 23.33 1.52 29.11
N PHE A 114 23.99 0.37 29.27
CA PHE A 114 23.90 -0.76 28.34
C PHE A 114 22.46 -1.28 28.22
N PHE A 115 21.77 -1.43 29.35
CA PHE A 115 20.38 -1.90 29.39
C PHE A 115 19.43 -0.88 28.73
N CYS A 116 19.56 0.41 29.04
CA CYS A 116 18.77 1.48 28.42
C CYS A 116 19.00 1.57 26.91
N SER A 117 20.25 1.44 26.45
CA SER A 117 20.59 1.40 25.03
C SER A 117 19.95 0.20 24.33
N SER A 118 19.97 -0.98 24.96
CA SER A 118 19.35 -2.20 24.42
C SER A 118 17.83 -2.06 24.30
N ILE A 119 17.17 -1.46 25.31
CA ILE A 119 15.74 -1.15 25.24
C ILE A 119 15.43 -0.13 24.14
N ALA A 120 16.27 0.90 23.97
CA ALA A 120 16.08 1.88 22.90
C ALA A 120 16.15 1.23 21.50
N THR A 121 16.99 0.19 21.31
CA THR A 121 17.04 -0.58 20.07
C THR A 121 15.88 -1.57 19.89
N LEU A 122 15.28 -2.04 20.99
CA LEU A 122 14.14 -2.96 20.99
C LEU A 122 12.79 -2.26 20.86
N ASN A 123 12.74 -0.93 20.98
CA ASN A 123 11.66 -0.14 20.41
C ASN A 123 11.75 -0.31 18.89
N VAL A 124 11.21 -1.42 18.42
CA VAL A 124 10.89 -1.65 17.03
C VAL A 124 10.05 -0.45 16.63
N GLU A 125 10.68 0.48 15.91
CA GLU A 125 9.95 1.28 14.94
C GLU A 125 9.30 0.24 14.05
N VAL A 126 8.07 -0.13 14.39
CA VAL A 126 7.16 -0.78 13.47
C VAL A 126 7.02 0.28 12.41
N ARG A 127 7.89 0.19 11.40
CA ARG A 127 7.70 0.88 10.14
C ARG A 127 6.25 0.58 9.84
N HIS A 128 5.42 1.63 9.86
CA HIS A 128 4.08 1.51 9.33
C HIS A 128 4.24 0.69 8.07
N PHE A 129 3.56 -0.46 7.99
CA PHE A 129 3.29 -1.06 6.70
C PHE A 129 2.36 -0.08 6.00
N ASN A 130 2.93 1.07 5.60
CA ASN A 130 2.31 2.00 4.71
C ASN A 130 2.01 1.13 3.50
N MET A 131 0.74 0.97 3.18
CA MET A 131 0.24 0.34 1.95
C MET A 131 0.81 0.98 0.67
N CYS A 132 1.72 1.95 0.80
CA CYS A 132 2.58 2.40 -0.27
C CYS A 132 3.81 1.51 -0.40
N ASP A 133 3.60 0.29 -0.87
CA ASP A 133 4.67 -0.41 -1.57
C ASP A 133 5.17 0.52 -2.67
N GLU A 134 6.44 0.88 -2.60
CA GLU A 134 7.11 1.63 -3.66
C GLU A 134 6.75 1.02 -5.02
N VAL A 135 6.51 1.87 -6.03
CA VAL A 135 6.26 1.38 -7.38
C VAL A 135 7.47 0.53 -7.77
N SER A 136 7.23 -0.76 -7.99
CA SER A 136 8.28 -1.69 -8.38
C SER A 136 8.78 -1.37 -9.79
N GLU A 137 10.02 -1.75 -10.10
CA GLU A 137 10.58 -1.55 -11.45
C GLU A 137 9.71 -2.22 -12.53
N GLY A 138 9.21 -3.43 -12.26
CA GLY A 138 8.31 -4.14 -13.17
C GLY A 138 7.02 -3.36 -13.43
N THR A 139 6.39 -2.81 -12.38
CA THR A 139 5.18 -1.98 -12.50
C THR A 139 5.45 -0.67 -13.24
N PHE A 140 6.59 -0.03 -12.97
CA PHE A 140 7.00 1.18 -13.65
C PHE A 140 7.21 0.96 -15.15
N GLU A 141 7.82 -0.16 -15.54
CA GLU A 141 8.07 -0.48 -16.94
C GLU A 141 6.80 -0.80 -17.74
N THR A 142 5.70 -1.20 -17.09
CA THR A 142 4.41 -1.37 -17.77
C THR A 142 3.86 -0.07 -18.35
N VAL A 143 4.26 1.08 -17.80
CA VAL A 143 3.80 2.38 -18.31
C VAL A 143 4.60 2.72 -19.57
N PRO A 144 3.96 3.10 -20.69
CA PRO A 144 4.68 3.46 -21.91
C PRO A 144 5.66 4.63 -21.70
N ARG A 145 6.82 4.60 -22.38
CA ARG A 145 7.79 5.71 -22.36
C ARG A 145 7.21 7.04 -22.84
N SER A 146 6.21 7.00 -23.72
CA SER A 146 5.46 8.20 -24.16
C SER A 146 4.72 8.90 -23.01
N VAL A 147 4.37 8.17 -21.94
CA VAL A 147 3.70 8.68 -20.75
C VAL A 147 4.72 9.03 -19.65
N ARG A 148 5.71 8.16 -19.41
CA ARG A 148 6.74 8.37 -18.38
C ARG A 148 7.77 9.44 -18.75
N GLY A 149 8.02 9.66 -20.04
CA GLY A 149 9.08 10.56 -20.50
C GLY A 149 10.45 10.14 -19.96
N ASN A 150 11.22 11.10 -19.45
CA ASN A 150 12.54 10.88 -18.85
C ASN A 150 12.49 10.70 -17.31
N LEU A 151 11.33 10.36 -16.77
CA LEU A 151 11.13 10.18 -15.33
C LEU A 151 11.95 8.99 -14.82
N LYS A 152 12.59 9.16 -13.65
CA LYS A 152 13.27 8.06 -12.96
C LYS A 152 12.36 7.45 -11.90
N LEU A 153 12.49 6.14 -11.69
CA LEU A 153 11.71 5.40 -10.69
C LEU A 153 11.86 6.01 -9.27
N ASN A 154 13.08 6.41 -8.90
CA ASN A 154 13.32 7.04 -7.60
C ASN A 154 12.58 8.37 -7.44
N ASP A 155 12.49 9.18 -8.50
CA ASP A 155 11.77 10.45 -8.47
C ASP A 155 10.26 10.21 -8.34
N LEU A 156 9.73 9.18 -9.04
CA LEU A 156 8.34 8.73 -8.92
C LEU A 156 8.01 8.24 -7.51
N ASN A 157 8.85 7.37 -6.94
CA ASN A 157 8.64 6.81 -5.60
C ASN A 157 8.77 7.87 -4.51
N THR A 158 9.63 8.88 -4.71
CA THR A 158 9.71 10.05 -3.81
C THR A 158 8.39 10.82 -3.82
N LEU A 159 7.84 11.12 -5.00
CA LEU A 159 6.54 11.79 -5.12
C LEU A 159 5.40 10.95 -4.52
N TYR A 160 5.40 9.64 -4.77
CA TYR A 160 4.40 8.73 -4.25
C TYR A 160 4.37 8.71 -2.72
N LYS A 161 5.54 8.63 -2.06
CA LYS A 161 5.66 8.72 -0.60
C LYS A 161 5.19 10.06 -0.05
N GLN A 162 5.57 11.15 -0.71
CA GLN A 162 5.14 12.49 -0.30
C GLN A 162 3.62 12.65 -0.39
N LEU A 163 3.00 12.08 -1.43
CA LEU A 163 1.55 12.09 -1.58
C LEU A 163 0.87 11.20 -0.54
N SER A 164 1.37 10.00 -0.33
CA SER A 164 0.78 9.09 0.64
C SER A 164 0.84 9.63 2.06
N GLU A 165 1.96 10.21 2.46
CA GLU A 165 2.10 10.91 3.75
C GLU A 165 1.15 12.10 3.86
N TYR A 166 0.96 12.87 2.79
CA TYR A 166 -0.02 13.95 2.77
C TYR A 166 -1.45 13.45 2.94
N PHE A 167 -1.81 12.30 2.37
CA PHE A 167 -3.15 11.73 2.48
C PHE A 167 -3.32 10.76 3.67
N SER A 168 -2.26 10.46 4.44
CA SER A 168 -2.38 9.67 5.68
C SER A 168 -3.21 10.38 6.76
N ASP A 169 -3.30 11.70 6.69
CA ASP A 169 -4.08 12.54 7.59
C ASP A 169 -5.56 12.56 7.16
N LYS A 170 -6.45 11.99 7.98
CA LYS A 170 -7.86 11.74 7.64
C LYS A 170 -8.67 13.02 7.33
N ASP A 171 -8.17 14.18 7.75
CA ASP A 171 -8.82 15.48 7.56
C ASP A 171 -8.39 16.19 6.26
N ARG A 172 -7.49 15.60 5.47
CA ARG A 172 -6.95 16.24 4.26
C ARG A 172 -7.71 15.86 3.01
N GLY A 173 -8.38 16.86 2.43
CA GLY A 173 -9.02 16.76 1.11
C GLY A 173 -8.04 16.81 -0.07
N PRO A 174 -8.58 16.75 -1.31
CA PRO A 174 -7.80 16.78 -2.55
C PRO A 174 -6.80 17.94 -2.61
N ILE A 175 -5.63 17.70 -3.20
CA ILE A 175 -4.56 18.70 -3.31
C ILE A 175 -4.44 19.21 -4.75
N SER A 176 -4.27 20.52 -4.95
CA SER A 176 -4.07 21.07 -6.30
C SER A 176 -2.65 20.83 -6.80
N THR A 177 -2.51 20.57 -8.10
CA THR A 177 -1.19 20.42 -8.76
C THR A 177 -0.27 21.62 -8.55
N GLN A 178 -0.82 22.84 -8.46
CA GLN A 178 -0.04 24.05 -8.19
C GLN A 178 0.55 24.05 -6.77
N ARG A 179 -0.24 23.64 -5.77
CA ARG A 179 0.23 23.51 -4.38
C ARG A 179 1.23 22.37 -4.24
N MET A 180 1.05 21.28 -5.00
CA MET A 180 2.02 20.20 -5.09
C MET A 180 3.36 20.71 -5.65
N LYS A 181 3.37 21.46 -6.75
CA LYS A 181 4.61 22.01 -7.34
C LYS A 181 5.39 22.96 -6.41
N LEU A 182 4.70 23.59 -5.45
CA LEU A 182 5.33 24.47 -4.45
C LEU A 182 5.99 23.70 -3.30
N ASN A 183 5.38 22.58 -2.88
CA ASN A 183 5.78 21.87 -1.66
C ASN A 183 6.45 20.51 -1.94
N MET A 184 6.41 20.03 -3.17
CA MET A 184 6.89 18.71 -3.60
C MET A 184 7.63 18.80 -4.94
N LYS A 185 8.53 17.85 -5.19
CA LYS A 185 9.22 17.72 -6.49
C LYS A 185 8.32 17.03 -7.51
N VAL A 186 7.37 17.78 -8.05
CA VAL A 186 6.33 17.23 -8.95
C VAL A 186 6.64 17.56 -10.40
N SER A 187 6.75 16.52 -11.22
CA SER A 187 6.77 16.64 -12.68
C SER A 187 5.44 16.20 -13.28
N ASP A 188 5.04 16.80 -14.40
CA ASP A 188 3.78 16.44 -15.07
C ASP A 188 3.81 15.00 -15.60
N SER A 189 4.99 14.47 -15.96
CA SER A 189 5.16 13.06 -16.31
C SER A 189 4.99 12.14 -15.11
N ALA A 190 5.43 12.53 -13.91
CA ALA A 190 5.21 11.73 -12.70
C ALA A 190 3.73 11.62 -12.35
N LEU A 191 2.97 12.72 -12.45
CA LEU A 191 1.52 12.70 -12.25
C LEU A 191 0.80 11.83 -13.27
N LYS A 192 1.14 11.96 -14.55
CA LYS A 192 0.58 11.11 -15.61
C LYS A 192 0.92 9.63 -15.41
N THR A 193 2.12 9.34 -14.91
CA THR A 193 2.55 7.97 -14.61
C THR A 193 1.76 7.39 -13.44
N LEU A 194 1.62 8.12 -12.33
CA LEU A 194 0.80 7.69 -11.20
C LEU A 194 -0.69 7.54 -11.59
N GLN A 195 -1.20 8.43 -12.44
CA GLN A 195 -2.56 8.33 -12.97
C GLN A 195 -2.73 7.07 -13.85
N HIS A 196 -1.75 6.77 -14.70
CA HIS A 196 -1.77 5.56 -15.54
C HIS A 196 -1.76 4.28 -14.69
N LEU A 197 -1.01 4.30 -13.60
CA LEU A 197 -0.97 3.23 -12.60
C LEU A 197 -2.22 3.18 -11.71
N LYS A 198 -3.19 4.08 -11.91
CA LYS A 198 -4.41 4.23 -11.11
C LYS A 198 -4.16 4.44 -9.62
N ILE A 199 -3.02 5.06 -9.29
CA ILE A 199 -2.65 5.42 -7.92
C ILE A 199 -3.34 6.73 -7.51
N ILE A 200 -3.49 7.65 -8.48
CA ILE A 200 -4.14 8.94 -8.28
C ILE A 200 -5.19 9.20 -9.35
N GLU A 201 -6.17 10.04 -9.01
CA GLU A 201 -7.11 10.62 -9.94
C GLU A 201 -6.86 12.12 -10.07
N LEU A 202 -6.95 12.63 -11.30
CA LEU A 202 -6.79 14.04 -11.63
C LEU A 202 -8.10 14.56 -12.18
N ASP A 203 -8.71 15.53 -11.48
CA ASP A 203 -9.94 16.15 -11.95
C ASP A 203 -9.70 17.20 -13.04
N LYS A 204 -10.79 17.65 -13.69
CA LYS A 204 -10.74 18.69 -14.74
C LYS A 204 -10.27 20.06 -14.22
N LYS A 205 -10.22 20.26 -12.91
CA LYS A 205 -9.79 21.49 -12.23
C LYS A 205 -8.33 21.40 -11.76
N GLY A 206 -7.64 20.28 -12.00
CA GLY A 206 -6.26 20.06 -11.58
C GLY A 206 -6.10 19.72 -10.08
N LEU A 207 -7.14 19.17 -9.46
CA LEU A 207 -7.10 18.57 -8.13
C LEU A 207 -6.72 17.09 -8.24
N VAL A 208 -5.88 16.65 -7.31
CA VAL A 208 -5.39 15.29 -7.18
C VAL A 208 -6.06 14.64 -5.98
N SER A 209 -6.69 13.49 -6.20
CA SER A 209 -7.18 12.57 -5.18
C SER A 209 -6.39 11.27 -5.22
N PHE A 210 -6.19 10.65 -4.06
CA PHE A 210 -5.45 9.40 -3.92
C PHE A 210 -6.43 8.23 -3.87
N HIS A 211 -6.14 7.15 -4.60
CA HIS A 211 -6.92 5.92 -4.50
C HIS A 211 -6.39 5.06 -3.33
N TYR A 212 -7.27 4.70 -2.39
CA TYR A 212 -7.00 3.71 -1.34
C TYR A 212 -7.36 2.30 -1.82
#